data_AF-A0A6I5YP62-F1
#
_entry.id   AF-A0A6I5YP62-F1
#
_cell.length_a   1.000
_cell.length_b   1.000
_cell.length_c   1.000
_cell.angle_alpha   90.00
_cell.angle_beta   90.00
_cell.angle_gamma   90.00
#
_symmetry.space_group_name_H-M   'P 1'
#
loop_
_entity.id
_entity.type
_entity.pdbx_description
1 polymer ?
#
loop_
_entity_poly.entity_id
_entity_poly.type
_entity_poly.pdbx_seq_one_letter_code
_entity_poly.pdbx_strand_id
1 'polypeptide(L)' 'MIHGDDRSLQAARARAYMLAETGHYDNSHAVQDALIAEGWSNAGRALDSDYARKAIAERCQAATRAH' A
#
# COMPACT_ATOMS: atom_id res chain seq x y z
N MET A 1 0.06 8.63 24.10
CA MET A 1 1.12 7.86 23.40
C MET A 1 0.66 7.68 21.95
N ILE A 2 1.17 8.48 20.99
CA ILE A 2 0.64 8.54 19.61
C ILE A 2 1.74 8.33 18.53
N HIS A 3 3.03 8.27 18.89
CA HIS A 3 4.10 8.14 17.88
C HIS A 3 4.27 6.72 17.29
N GLY A 4 3.74 5.68 17.94
CA GLY A 4 3.87 4.30 17.46
C GLY A 4 2.95 3.98 16.28
N ASP A 5 1.77 4.58 16.23
CA ASP A 5 0.77 4.36 15.18
C ASP A 5 1.26 4.98 13.87
N ASP A 6 1.72 6.24 13.89
CA ASP A 6 2.28 6.93 12.72
C ASP A 6 3.46 6.18 12.09
N ARG A 7 4.38 5.65 12.89
CA ARG A 7 5.54 4.90 12.37
C ARG A 7 5.12 3.58 11.75
N SER A 8 4.20 2.87 12.39
CA SER A 8 3.66 1.60 11.89
C SER A 8 2.86 1.85 10.59
N LEU A 9 2.07 2.92 10.53
CA LEU A 9 1.31 3.33 9.35
C LEU A 9 2.23 3.74 8.19
N GLN A 10 3.30 4.49 8.48
CA GLN A 10 4.32 4.81 7.47
C GLN A 10 5.03 3.57 6.95
N ALA A 11 5.36 2.60 7.82
CA ALA A 11 5.96 1.34 7.40
C ALA A 11 5.04 0.54 6.46
N ALA A 12 3.74 0.43 6.81
CA ALA A 12 2.74 -0.21 5.96
C ALA A 12 2.60 0.50 4.61
N ARG A 13 2.60 1.84 4.58
CA ARG A 13 2.58 2.64 3.34
C ARG A 13 3.82 2.43 2.48
N ALA A 14 5.01 2.42 3.08
CA ALA A 14 6.25 2.18 2.36
C ALA A 14 6.25 0.78 1.73
N ARG A 15 5.78 -0.23 2.47
CA ARG A 15 5.60 -1.59 1.94
C ARG A 15 4.59 -1.63 0.79
N ALA A 16 3.47 -0.93 0.94
CA ALA A 16 2.45 -0.81 -0.10
C ALA A 16 3.02 -0.22 -1.40
N TYR A 17 3.91 0.78 -1.32
CA TYR A 17 4.58 1.33 -2.50
C TYR A 17 5.52 0.33 -3.16
N MET A 18 6.33 -0.41 -2.39
CA MET A 18 7.19 -1.46 -2.95
C MET A 18 6.38 -2.52 -3.68
N LEU A 19 5.24 -2.93 -3.12
CA LEU A 19 4.33 -3.89 -3.76
C LEU A 19 3.75 -3.31 -5.04
N ALA A 20 3.31 -2.06 -5.03
CA ALA A 20 2.79 -1.39 -6.23
C ALA A 20 3.84 -1.30 -7.35
N GLU A 21 5.12 -1.11 -7.01
CA GLU A 21 6.23 -1.08 -7.96
C GLU A 21 6.56 -2.46 -8.56
N THR A 22 6.16 -3.57 -7.94
CA THR A 22 6.37 -4.90 -8.53
C THR A 22 5.54 -5.17 -9.78
N GLY A 23 4.46 -4.41 -10.00
CA GLY A 23 3.53 -4.63 -11.11
C GLY A 23 2.69 -5.91 -10.98
N HIS A 24 2.77 -6.62 -9.85
CA HIS A 24 2.00 -7.85 -9.62
C HIS A 24 0.56 -7.60 -9.12
N TYR A 25 0.21 -6.34 -8.85
CA TYR A 25 -1.08 -5.95 -8.28
C TYR A 25 -1.77 -4.94 -9.19
N ASP A 26 -3.03 -5.21 -9.55
CA ASP A 26 -3.83 -4.35 -10.41
C ASP A 26 -4.31 -3.05 -9.74
N ASN A 27 -4.54 -3.10 -8.43
CA ASN A 27 -5.15 -2.00 -7.70
C ASN A 27 -4.71 -1.95 -6.23
N SER A 28 -5.01 -0.82 -5.58
CA SER A 28 -4.66 -0.57 -4.19
C SER A 28 -5.35 -1.52 -3.20
N HIS A 29 -6.48 -2.13 -3.58
CA HIS A 29 -7.18 -3.12 -2.76
C HIS A 29 -6.45 -4.46 -2.77
N ALA A 30 -5.91 -4.88 -3.91
CA ALA A 30 -5.07 -6.08 -4.02
C ALA A 30 -3.75 -5.91 -3.23
N VAL A 31 -3.15 -4.71 -3.28
CA VAL A 31 -1.99 -4.38 -2.43
C VAL A 31 -2.37 -4.41 -0.95
N GLN A 32 -3.54 -3.89 -0.58
CA GLN A 32 -4.03 -3.95 0.80
C GLN A 32 -4.23 -5.38 1.30
N ASP A 33 -4.86 -6.24 0.49
CA ASP A 33 -5.10 -7.65 0.82
C ASP A 33 -3.77 -8.41 1.02
N ALA A 34 -2.81 -8.19 0.13
CA ALA A 34 -1.47 -8.76 0.24
C ALA A 34 -0.75 -8.32 1.51
N LEU A 35 -0.86 -7.04 1.89
CA LEU A 35 -0.30 -6.54 3.14
C LEU A 35 -0.96 -7.18 4.36
N ILE A 36 -2.29 -7.36 4.33
CA ILE A 36 -3.02 -8.03 5.42
C ILE A 36 -2.55 -9.50 5.53
N ALA A 37 -2.38 -10.19 4.40
CA ALA A 37 -1.85 -11.54 4.34
C ALA A 37 -0.39 -11.64 4.84
N GLU A 38 0.43 -10.61 4.60
CA GLU A 38 1.79 -10.47 5.15
C GLU A 38 1.81 -10.16 6.66
N GLY A 39 0.66 -9.88 7.28
CA GLY A 39 0.52 -9.59 8.72
C GLY A 39 0.45 -8.10 9.08
N TRP A 40 0.28 -7.21 8.09
CA TRP A 40 0.10 -5.78 8.32
C TRP A 40 -1.36 -5.43 8.62
N SER A 41 -1.78 -5.65 9.86
CA SER A 41 -3.15 -5.35 10.31
C SER A 41 -3.56 -3.87 10.19
N ASN A 42 -2.58 -2.98 10.03
CA ASN A 42 -2.78 -1.53 9.85
C ASN A 42 -2.77 -1.09 8.38
N ALA A 43 -2.69 -2.01 7.41
CA ALA A 43 -2.72 -1.70 5.98
C ALA A 43 -4.02 -0.98 5.57
N GLY A 44 -5.15 -1.41 6.15
CA GLY A 44 -6.45 -0.73 6.01
C GLY A 44 -6.36 0.76 6.33
N ARG A 45 -5.78 1.07 7.48
CA ARG A 45 -5.66 2.43 8.01
C ARG A 45 -4.59 3.25 7.28
N ALA A 46 -3.50 2.60 6.84
CA ALA A 46 -2.42 3.24 6.08
C ALA A 46 -2.87 3.68 4.67
N LEU A 47 -3.82 2.94 4.11
CA LEU A 47 -4.42 3.16 2.78
C LEU A 47 -5.82 3.77 2.85
N ASP A 48 -6.24 4.25 4.02
CA ASP A 48 -7.59 4.78 4.22
C ASP A 48 -7.84 6.05 3.39
N SER A 49 -6.83 6.94 3.30
CA SER A 49 -6.95 8.18 2.54
C SER A 49 -7.07 7.94 1.03
N ASP A 50 -8.05 8.61 0.39
CA ASP A 50 -8.24 8.60 -1.06
C ASP A 50 -6.97 8.96 -1.83
N TYR A 51 -6.19 9.93 -1.33
CA TYR A 51 -4.90 10.29 -1.92
C TYR A 51 -3.92 9.10 -1.96
N ALA A 52 -3.83 8.32 -0.87
CA ALA A 52 -2.95 7.17 -0.81
C ALA A 52 -3.42 6.06 -1.74
N ARG A 53 -4.73 5.79 -1.79
CA ARG A 53 -5.29 4.80 -2.73
C ARG A 53 -5.02 5.20 -4.17
N LYS A 54 -5.24 6.46 -4.53
CA LYS A 54 -4.97 6.93 -5.89
C LYS A 54 -3.49 6.81 -6.23
N ALA A 55 -2.60 7.24 -5.35
CA ALA A 55 -1.17 7.21 -5.58
C ALA A 55 -0.62 5.77 -5.69
N ILE A 56 -1.21 4.80 -4.98
CA ILE A 56 -0.88 3.36 -5.11
C ILE A 56 -1.41 2.82 -6.45
N ALA A 57 -2.66 3.14 -6.81
CA ALA A 57 -3.26 2.68 -8.06
C ALA A 57 -2.50 3.20 -9.28
N GLU A 58 -2.09 4.47 -9.27
CA GLU A 58 -1.28 5.07 -10.34
C GLU A 58 0.08 4.36 -10.46
N ARG A 59 0.72 4.00 -9.33
CA ARG A 59 1.98 3.24 -9.33
C ARG A 59 1.80 1.80 -9.82
N CYS A 60 0.76 1.10 -9.36
CA CYS A 60 0.41 -0.24 -9.85
C CYS A 60 0.23 -0.24 -11.36
N GLN A 61 -0.52 0.72 -11.90
CA GLN A 61 -0.71 0.86 -13.34
C GLN A 61 0.60 1.20 -14.07
N ALA A 62 1.42 2.09 -13.51
CA ALA A 62 2.71 2.43 -14.09
C ALA A 62 3.64 1.20 -14.13
N ALA A 63 3.72 0.43 -13.05
CA ALA A 63 4.55 -0.76 -12.95
C ALA A 63 4.05 -1.88 -13.88
N THR A 64 2.74 -2.12 -13.92
CA THR A 64 2.12 -3.09 -14.84
C THR A 64 2.40 -2.76 -16.30
N ARG A 65 2.48 -1.46 -16.65
CA ARG A 65 2.79 -1.01 -18.01
C ARG A 65 4.29 -0.99 -18.32
N ALA A 66 5.13 -0.93 -17.30
CA ALA A 66 6.59 -0.94 -17.44
C ALA A 66 7.16 -2.37 -17.56
N HIS A 67 6.38 -3.39 -17.21
CA HIS A 67 6.76 -4.80 -17.17
C HIS A 67 6.14 -5.60 -18.32
#